data_AF-A0A4Q2S6I1-F1
#
_entry.id   AF-A0A4Q2S6I1-F1
#
_cell.length_a   1.000
_cell.length_b   1.000
_cell.length_c   1.000
_cell.angle_alpha   90.00
_cell.angle_beta   90.00
_cell.angle_gamma   90.00
#
_symmetry.space_group_name_H-M   'P 1'
#
loop_
_entity.id
_entity.type
_entity.pdbx_description
1 polymer ?
#
loop_
_entity_poly.entity_id
_entity_poly.type
_entity_poly.pdbx_seq_one_letter_code
_entity_poly.pdbx_strand_id
1 'polypeptide(L)'
;MSPSRRRAAEALRNSTGALSTAATGRMSTDLPWFDDLSAEDRSWVGLIVQAGIRGFVDWYDQEVEASAHDPLDVVVFGAAPRELTGVISLQQTVELVRLSIRVVETTIDALLDPEDAREVHDAVLLYAREVAFATAAVYARAAESRGAWDARLEALVVDAVVRAEADETVLSRASALGWGAHGDVAVVLGAVPPHRAELDVFESVRRSARAGGMDALCAIQGDRLVVVLGGVSDPLPAATRLLDHFGDGPVVVGPVTADLAHASASARAALSAHRAASGWPDAPRPVSSRDLLPERVLAGDGHARRHLVDEVYLPLMGVRGTLLETLGAWFEHGSSIEATARALFVHPNTVRYRLRQVTDVTGWSPTRPREAFTLQLALILGRQSGRTEL
;
A
#
# COMPACT_ATOMS: atom_id res chain seq x y z
N MET A 1 28.16 19.58 43.07
CA MET A 1 26.77 19.61 43.58
C MET A 1 26.59 20.63 44.73
N SER A 2 25.71 21.63 44.58
CA SER A 2 25.43 22.62 45.64
C SER A 2 24.80 21.97 46.88
N PRO A 3 24.99 22.50 48.11
CA PRO A 3 24.34 21.96 49.31
C PRO A 3 22.81 22.02 49.26
N SER A 4 22.24 22.99 48.54
CA SER A 4 20.79 23.14 48.38
C SER A 4 20.21 22.06 47.47
N ARG A 5 20.84 21.78 46.32
CA ARG A 5 20.46 20.68 45.42
C ARG A 5 20.49 19.32 46.09
N ARG A 6 21.49 19.06 46.94
CA ARG A 6 21.64 17.79 47.68
C ARG A 6 20.50 17.58 48.68
N ARG A 7 20.10 18.63 49.41
CA ARG A 7 18.92 18.58 50.31
C ARG A 7 17.62 18.36 49.53
N ALA A 8 17.45 19.05 48.40
CA ALA A 8 16.27 18.87 47.54
C ALA A 8 16.19 17.43 46.98
N ALA A 9 17.31 16.86 46.54
CA ALA A 9 17.37 15.48 46.05
C ALA A 9 17.07 14.44 47.15
N GLU A 10 17.56 14.65 48.38
CA GLU A 10 17.23 13.80 49.54
C GLU A 10 15.74 13.88 49.91
N ALA A 11 15.16 15.08 49.92
CA ALA A 11 13.74 15.28 50.20
C ALA A 11 12.85 14.60 49.14
N LEU A 12 13.21 14.71 47.86
CA LEU A 12 12.54 14.03 46.76
C LEU A 12 12.66 12.51 46.88
N ARG A 13 13.86 11.97 47.16
CA ARG A 13 14.07 10.52 47.38
C ARG A 13 13.20 9.96 48.48
N ASN A 14 13.09 10.67 49.59
CA ASN A 14 12.25 10.26 50.72
C ASN A 14 10.74 10.31 50.39
N SER A 15 10.36 11.05 49.35
CA SER A 15 8.96 11.29 48.96
C SER A 15 8.53 10.54 47.69
N THR A 16 9.41 9.80 47.01
CA THR A 16 9.13 9.07 45.75
C THR A 16 7.90 8.17 45.83
N GLY A 17 7.72 7.46 46.95
CA GLY A 17 6.57 6.58 47.17
C GLY A 17 5.24 7.35 47.29
N ALA A 18 5.26 8.49 47.99
CA ALA A 18 4.09 9.36 48.14
C ALA A 18 3.73 10.02 46.80
N LEU A 19 4.73 10.49 46.05
CA LEU A 19 4.57 11.05 44.70
C LEU A 19 3.90 10.05 43.75
N SER A 20 4.38 8.79 43.74
CA SER A 20 3.83 7.74 42.88
C SER A 20 2.39 7.38 43.24
N THR A 21 2.10 7.31 44.54
CA THR A 21 0.75 7.03 45.06
C THR A 21 -0.22 8.17 44.72
N ALA A 22 0.21 9.42 44.91
CA ALA A 22 -0.59 10.60 44.57
C ALA A 22 -0.87 10.69 43.07
N ALA A 23 0.13 10.39 42.23
CA ALA A 23 -0.03 10.41 40.77
C ALA A 23 -1.04 9.35 40.32
N THR A 24 -0.88 8.11 40.79
CA THR A 24 -1.79 7.00 40.45
C THR A 24 -3.21 7.24 40.98
N GLY A 25 -3.36 7.79 42.20
CA GLY A 25 -4.67 8.15 42.76
C GLY A 25 -5.38 9.24 41.96
N ARG A 26 -4.64 10.26 41.50
CA ARG A 26 -5.17 11.28 40.60
C ARG A 26 -5.52 10.73 39.22
N MET A 27 -4.77 9.76 38.70
CA MET A 27 -5.12 9.13 37.41
C MET A 27 -6.51 8.51 37.44
N SER A 28 -6.86 7.75 38.48
CA SER A 28 -8.20 7.17 38.63
C SER A 28 -9.30 8.23 38.81
N THR A 29 -8.99 9.37 39.45
CA THR A 29 -10.00 10.41 39.68
C THR A 29 -10.19 11.35 38.49
N ASP A 30 -9.10 11.70 37.79
CA ASP A 30 -9.07 12.77 36.80
C ASP A 30 -9.11 12.27 35.34
N LEU A 31 -8.84 10.98 35.10
CA LEU A 31 -8.83 10.37 33.76
C LEU A 31 -9.94 9.32 33.66
N PRO A 32 -11.11 9.64 33.07
CA PRO A 32 -12.27 8.74 33.04
C PRO A 32 -11.98 7.36 32.42
N TRP A 33 -11.12 7.31 31.41
CA TRP A 33 -10.75 6.08 30.72
C TRP A 33 -9.81 5.19 31.55
N PHE A 34 -9.16 5.73 32.59
CA PHE A 34 -8.21 4.97 33.39
C PHE A 34 -8.91 3.86 34.19
N ASP A 35 -10.16 4.10 34.61
CA ASP A 35 -10.96 3.11 35.33
C ASP A 35 -11.51 2.00 34.42
N ASP A 36 -11.58 2.23 33.10
CA ASP A 36 -11.97 1.23 32.10
C ASP A 36 -10.86 0.20 31.85
N LEU A 37 -9.62 0.48 32.27
CA LEU A 37 -8.50 -0.44 32.16
C LEU A 37 -8.63 -1.62 33.11
N SER A 38 -8.13 -2.78 32.67
CA SER A 38 -8.02 -3.95 33.53
C SER A 38 -7.16 -3.64 34.76
N ALA A 39 -7.37 -4.39 35.85
CA ALA A 39 -6.56 -4.22 37.06
C ALA A 39 -5.05 -4.46 36.79
N GLU A 40 -4.74 -5.35 35.84
CA GLU A 40 -3.38 -5.62 35.38
C GLU A 40 -2.77 -4.41 34.66
N ASP A 41 -3.48 -3.84 33.68
CA ASP A 41 -3.01 -2.66 32.92
C ASP A 41 -2.78 -1.45 33.84
N ARG A 42 -3.69 -1.21 34.79
CA ARG A 42 -3.53 -0.14 35.79
C ARG A 42 -2.29 -0.36 36.67
N SER A 43 -2.01 -1.60 37.07
CA SER A 43 -0.82 -1.93 37.85
C SER A 43 0.46 -1.61 37.07
N TRP A 44 0.49 -1.94 35.78
CA TRP A 44 1.63 -1.62 34.92
C TRP A 44 1.81 -0.12 34.72
N VAL A 45 0.73 0.64 34.52
CA VAL A 45 0.83 2.11 34.47
C VAL A 45 1.41 2.66 35.78
N GLY A 46 0.99 2.14 36.93
CA GLY A 46 1.56 2.50 38.22
C GLY A 46 3.07 2.25 38.30
N LEU A 47 3.55 1.12 37.78
CA LEU A 47 4.98 0.79 37.71
C LEU A 47 5.76 1.75 36.81
N ILE A 48 5.20 2.14 35.65
CA ILE A 48 5.81 3.13 34.75
C ILE A 48 5.93 4.49 35.44
N VAL A 49 4.87 4.93 36.11
CA VAL A 49 4.86 6.21 36.85
C VAL A 49 5.90 6.20 37.96
N GLN A 50 5.97 5.11 38.72
CA GLN A 50 6.97 4.96 39.78
C GLN A 50 8.39 4.94 39.22
N ALA A 51 8.63 4.23 38.11
CA ALA A 51 9.92 4.21 37.43
C ALA A 51 10.31 5.59 36.90
N GLY A 52 9.36 6.34 36.32
CA GLY A 52 9.56 7.71 35.85
C GLY A 52 9.89 8.69 36.96
N ILE A 53 9.17 8.65 38.09
CA ILE A 53 9.45 9.52 39.25
C ILE A 53 10.82 9.17 39.85
N ARG A 54 11.12 7.88 40.02
CA ARG A 54 12.43 7.44 40.52
C ARG A 54 13.55 7.86 39.55
N GLY A 55 13.36 7.66 38.25
CA GLY A 55 14.30 8.07 37.21
C GLY A 55 14.56 9.56 37.22
N PHE A 56 13.54 10.39 37.44
CA PHE A 56 13.71 11.84 37.63
C PHE A 56 14.58 12.15 38.85
N VAL A 57 14.29 11.54 39.99
CA VAL A 57 15.03 11.79 41.23
C VAL A 57 16.50 11.36 41.11
N ASP A 58 16.75 10.20 40.52
CA ASP A 58 18.10 9.70 40.27
C ASP A 58 18.85 10.60 39.26
N TRP A 59 18.17 11.07 38.21
CA TRP A 59 18.71 12.03 37.24
C TRP A 59 18.99 13.41 37.86
N TYR A 60 18.13 13.89 38.77
CA TYR A 60 18.30 15.17 39.45
C TYR A 60 19.50 15.15 40.42
N ASP A 61 19.71 14.01 41.08
CA ASP A 61 20.80 13.81 42.05
C ASP A 61 22.19 13.76 41.40
N GLN A 62 22.30 13.27 40.17
CA GLN A 62 23.58 13.16 39.47
C GLN A 62 23.95 14.48 38.77
N GLU A 63 25.20 14.92 38.94
CA GLU A 63 25.71 16.14 38.32
C GLU A 63 25.79 15.94 36.79
N VAL A 64 25.22 16.87 36.02
CA VAL A 64 25.00 16.77 34.57
C VAL A 64 26.31 16.54 33.80
N GLU A 65 26.63 15.28 33.51
CA GLU A 65 27.33 14.88 32.29
C GLU A 65 26.33 14.08 31.43
N ALA A 66 25.69 14.79 30.50
CA ALA A 66 24.59 14.32 29.65
C ALA A 66 24.95 13.16 28.68
N SER A 67 26.10 12.51 28.84
CA SER A 67 26.71 11.67 27.80
C SER A 67 26.73 10.17 28.11
N ALA A 68 26.32 9.73 29.31
CA ALA A 68 26.46 8.33 29.75
C ALA A 68 25.22 7.78 30.50
N HIS A 69 24.02 8.26 30.19
CA HIS A 69 22.80 7.71 30.77
C HIS A 69 22.25 6.57 29.91
N ASP A 70 21.76 5.51 30.54
CA ASP A 70 20.96 4.51 29.85
C ASP A 70 19.77 5.20 29.15
N PRO A 71 19.38 4.75 27.95
CA PRO A 71 18.29 5.36 27.20
C PRO A 71 17.02 5.47 28.08
N LEU A 72 16.44 6.67 28.20
CA LEU A 72 15.29 6.93 29.08
C LEU A 72 14.07 6.06 28.76
N ASP A 73 13.95 5.61 27.52
CA ASP A 73 12.96 4.62 27.10
C ASP A 73 13.15 3.28 27.84
N VAL A 74 14.39 2.84 28.04
CA VAL A 74 14.71 1.63 28.81
C VAL A 74 14.44 1.83 30.30
N VAL A 75 14.75 3.01 30.85
CA VAL A 75 14.57 3.31 32.28
C VAL A 75 13.09 3.46 32.67
N VAL A 76 12.30 4.15 31.85
CA VAL A 76 10.89 4.47 32.17
C VAL A 76 9.93 3.41 31.62
N PHE A 77 10.14 2.96 30.38
CA PHE A 77 9.24 2.00 29.72
C PHE A 77 9.75 0.55 29.79
N GLY A 78 11.01 0.30 30.16
CA GLY A 78 11.52 -1.06 30.35
C GLY A 78 10.90 -1.81 31.55
N ALA A 79 10.25 -1.09 32.47
CA ALA A 79 9.48 -1.68 33.57
C ALA A 79 8.12 -2.25 33.12
N ALA A 80 7.65 -1.90 31.91
CA ALA A 80 6.37 -2.35 31.39
C ALA A 80 6.52 -3.45 30.33
N PRO A 81 5.62 -4.45 30.30
CA PRO A 81 5.59 -5.46 29.26
C PRO A 81 5.34 -4.84 27.89
N ARG A 82 5.85 -5.47 26.83
CA ARG A 82 5.62 -5.01 25.45
C ARG A 82 4.14 -5.08 25.08
N GLU A 83 3.39 -5.94 25.74
CA GLU A 83 1.95 -6.19 25.62
C GLU A 83 1.11 -4.95 25.93
N LEU A 84 1.61 -4.01 26.73
CA LEU A 84 0.94 -2.73 26.98
C LEU A 84 0.91 -1.82 25.74
N THR A 85 1.83 -2.06 24.79
CA THR A 85 1.97 -1.30 23.55
C THR A 85 0.82 -1.63 22.61
N GLY A 86 -0.23 -0.80 22.63
CA GLY A 86 -1.45 -0.99 21.83
C GLY A 86 -2.73 -1.09 22.66
N VAL A 87 -2.63 -1.30 23.98
CA VAL A 87 -3.75 -1.17 24.92
C VAL A 87 -3.99 0.30 25.27
N ILE A 88 -2.88 1.03 25.49
CA ILE A 88 -2.90 2.48 25.72
C ILE A 88 -2.51 3.19 24.41
N SER A 89 -3.25 4.24 24.07
CA SER A 89 -2.96 5.09 22.91
C SER A 89 -1.92 6.17 23.25
N LEU A 90 -1.25 6.71 22.23
CA LEU A 90 -0.33 7.84 22.39
C LEU A 90 -1.00 9.03 23.11
N GLN A 91 -2.26 9.33 22.78
CA GLN A 91 -3.02 10.39 23.43
C GLN A 91 -3.15 10.14 24.94
N GLN A 92 -3.57 8.93 25.32
CA GLN A 92 -3.70 8.53 26.71
C GLN A 92 -2.35 8.56 27.44
N THR A 93 -1.25 8.16 26.81
CA THR A 93 0.09 8.30 27.41
C THR A 93 0.48 9.76 27.63
N VAL A 94 0.17 10.66 26.69
CA VAL A 94 0.42 12.11 26.89
C VAL A 94 -0.40 12.65 28.06
N GLU A 95 -1.65 12.20 28.23
CA GLU A 95 -2.49 12.59 29.38
C GLU A 95 -1.89 12.10 30.72
N LEU A 96 -1.44 10.84 30.79
CA LEU A 96 -0.76 10.27 31.96
C LEU A 96 0.50 11.05 32.32
N VAL A 97 1.35 11.37 31.34
CA VAL A 97 2.59 12.12 31.55
C VAL A 97 2.28 13.53 32.07
N ARG A 98 1.34 14.25 31.43
CA ARG A 98 0.93 15.60 31.86
C ARG A 98 0.37 15.62 33.28
N LEU A 99 -0.44 14.62 33.63
CA LEU A 99 -0.99 14.53 34.97
C LEU A 99 0.10 14.22 36.01
N SER A 100 1.00 13.30 35.69
CA SER A 100 2.14 12.95 36.55
C SER A 100 3.02 14.17 36.85
N ILE A 101 3.35 14.96 35.82
CA ILE A 101 4.10 16.21 35.96
C ILE A 101 3.38 17.17 36.90
N ARG A 102 2.07 17.40 36.69
CA ARG A 102 1.27 18.29 37.53
C ARG A 102 1.24 17.85 39.00
N VAL A 103 1.17 16.54 39.26
CA VAL A 103 1.23 15.99 40.62
C VAL A 103 2.59 16.24 41.25
N VAL A 104 3.67 15.98 40.50
CA VAL A 104 5.04 16.20 40.96
C VAL A 104 5.27 17.68 41.28
N GLU A 105 4.88 18.60 40.39
CA GLU A 105 4.97 20.05 40.61
C GLU A 105 4.22 20.50 41.86
N THR A 106 2.95 20.08 42.02
CA THR A 106 2.13 20.43 43.19
C THR A 106 2.76 19.93 44.49
N THR A 107 3.39 18.75 44.45
CA THR A 107 4.01 18.14 45.62
C THR A 107 5.36 18.79 45.95
N ILE A 108 6.12 19.20 44.94
CA ILE A 108 7.37 19.97 45.10
C ILE A 108 7.09 21.27 45.86
N ASP A 109 6.05 22.01 45.47
CA ASP A 109 5.65 23.27 46.13
C ASP A 109 5.30 23.08 47.61
N ALA A 110 4.86 21.87 48.00
CA ALA A 110 4.53 21.54 49.38
C ALA A 110 5.74 21.02 50.20
N LEU A 111 6.79 20.52 49.53
CA LEU A 111 7.93 19.84 50.16
C LEU A 111 9.17 20.72 50.32
N LEU A 112 9.38 21.68 49.41
CA LEU A 112 10.62 22.45 49.32
C LEU A 112 10.42 23.94 49.59
N ASP A 113 11.48 24.61 50.04
CA ASP A 113 11.50 26.07 50.13
C ASP A 113 11.43 26.71 48.73
N PRO A 114 10.86 27.93 48.58
CA PRO A 114 10.62 28.54 47.27
C PRO A 114 11.84 28.73 46.36
N GLU A 115 13.04 28.86 46.92
CA GLU A 115 14.30 28.90 46.13
C GLU A 115 14.66 27.53 45.56
N ASP A 116 14.64 26.50 46.41
CA ASP A 116 14.97 25.12 46.02
C ASP A 116 13.88 24.56 45.07
N ALA A 117 12.61 24.92 45.28
CA ALA A 117 11.49 24.51 44.43
C ALA A 117 11.65 25.00 42.98
N ARG A 118 12.13 26.23 42.75
CA ARG A 118 12.35 26.79 41.39
C ARG A 118 13.38 25.98 40.60
N GLU A 119 14.50 25.63 41.23
CA GLU A 119 15.53 24.79 40.59
C GLU A 119 14.97 23.41 40.21
N VAL A 120 14.17 22.80 41.10
CA VAL A 120 13.55 21.49 40.83
C VAL A 120 12.50 21.59 39.73
N HIS A 121 11.68 22.65 39.68
CA HIS A 121 10.71 22.86 38.60
C HIS A 121 11.38 22.95 37.22
N ASP A 122 12.47 23.72 37.11
CA ASP A 122 13.25 23.79 35.86
C ASP A 122 13.79 22.40 35.47
N ALA A 123 14.23 21.61 36.45
CA ALA A 123 14.71 20.26 36.23
C ALA A 123 13.58 19.29 35.82
N VAL A 124 12.39 19.40 36.42
CA VAL A 124 11.20 18.63 36.03
C VAL A 124 10.83 18.92 34.57
N LEU A 125 10.85 20.18 34.15
CA LEU A 125 10.55 20.55 32.77
C LEU A 125 11.56 19.97 31.76
N LEU A 126 12.85 19.99 32.10
CA LEU A 126 13.90 19.37 31.27
C LEU A 126 13.70 17.85 31.18
N TYR A 127 13.50 17.18 32.30
CA TYR A 127 13.28 15.73 32.33
C TYR A 127 11.98 15.33 31.62
N ALA A 128 10.90 16.08 31.82
CA ALA A 128 9.60 15.88 31.15
C ALA A 128 9.72 15.96 29.63
N ARG A 129 10.56 16.87 29.11
CA ARG A 129 10.85 16.95 27.67
C ARG A 129 11.51 15.67 27.16
N GLU A 130 12.49 15.14 27.89
CA GLU A 130 13.17 13.90 27.49
C GLU A 130 12.23 12.69 27.57
N VAL A 131 11.38 12.60 28.61
CA VAL A 131 10.32 11.57 28.71
C VAL A 131 9.32 11.68 27.56
N ALA A 132 8.95 12.89 27.14
CA ALA A 132 8.07 13.10 26.00
C ALA A 132 8.70 12.61 24.68
N PHE A 133 9.99 12.87 24.44
CA PHE A 133 10.70 12.35 23.27
C PHE A 133 10.84 10.82 23.31
N ALA A 134 11.16 10.24 24.46
CA ALA A 134 11.21 8.78 24.63
C ALA A 134 9.84 8.14 24.35
N THR A 135 8.75 8.74 24.86
CA THR A 135 7.38 8.31 24.56
C THR A 135 7.08 8.35 23.07
N ALA A 136 7.42 9.47 22.41
CA ALA A 136 7.23 9.62 20.97
C ALA A 136 8.01 8.56 20.17
N ALA A 137 9.25 8.26 20.56
CA ALA A 137 10.09 7.25 19.93
C ALA A 137 9.49 5.84 20.04
N VAL A 138 8.99 5.44 21.22
CA VAL A 138 8.35 4.13 21.43
C VAL A 138 7.11 3.96 20.55
N TYR A 139 6.22 4.97 20.52
CA TYR A 139 5.01 4.91 19.70
C TYR A 139 5.28 5.02 18.21
N ALA A 140 6.26 5.83 17.80
CA ALA A 140 6.74 5.88 16.43
C ALA A 140 7.25 4.50 15.99
N ARG A 141 8.06 3.85 16.82
CA ARG A 141 8.59 2.51 16.54
C ARG A 141 7.50 1.45 16.45
N ALA A 142 6.51 1.50 17.33
CA ALA A 142 5.35 0.61 17.29
C ALA A 142 4.50 0.84 16.03
N ALA A 143 4.32 2.09 15.61
CA ALA A 143 3.63 2.42 14.37
C ALA A 143 4.40 1.93 13.13
N GLU A 144 5.72 2.13 13.08
CA GLU A 144 6.61 1.59 12.04
C GLU A 144 6.53 0.06 11.95
N SER A 145 6.58 -0.63 13.09
CA SER A 145 6.48 -2.09 13.15
C SER A 145 5.14 -2.61 12.61
N ARG A 146 4.04 -1.94 12.94
CA ARG A 146 2.72 -2.30 12.41
C ARG A 146 2.63 -2.04 10.91
N GLY A 147 3.09 -0.89 10.44
CA GLY A 147 3.13 -0.57 9.01
C GLY A 147 3.97 -1.56 8.21
N ALA A 148 5.12 -1.98 8.75
CA ALA A 148 5.97 -3.01 8.14
C ALA A 148 5.30 -4.39 8.10
N TRP A 149 4.50 -4.74 9.12
CA TRP A 149 3.74 -5.99 9.13
C TRP A 149 2.62 -5.98 8.07
N ASP A 150 1.85 -4.89 7.99
CA ASP A 150 0.81 -4.72 6.98
C ASP A 150 1.39 -4.78 5.57
N ALA A 151 2.48 -4.05 5.31
CA ALA A 151 3.15 -4.06 4.01
C ALA A 151 3.68 -5.45 3.64
N ARG A 152 4.18 -6.22 4.62
CA ARG A 152 4.63 -7.60 4.40
C ARG A 152 3.46 -8.54 4.11
N LEU A 153 2.34 -8.38 4.81
CA LEU A 153 1.13 -9.16 4.57
C LEU A 153 0.53 -8.85 3.19
N GLU A 154 0.52 -7.57 2.81
CA GLU A 154 0.09 -7.07 1.51
C GLU A 154 0.95 -7.68 0.40
N ALA A 155 2.28 -7.67 0.56
CA ALA A 155 3.21 -8.29 -0.37
C ALA A 155 2.95 -9.80 -0.54
N LEU A 156 2.62 -10.52 0.53
CA LEU A 156 2.28 -11.94 0.45
C LEU A 156 0.97 -12.19 -0.33
N VAL A 157 -0.04 -11.34 -0.13
CA VAL A 157 -1.31 -11.43 -0.86
C VAL A 157 -1.08 -11.15 -2.35
N VAL A 158 -0.35 -10.09 -2.68
CA VAL A 158 -0.06 -9.76 -4.08
C VAL A 158 0.81 -10.83 -4.76
N ASP A 159 1.81 -11.39 -4.07
CA ASP A 159 2.63 -12.48 -4.62
C ASP A 159 1.78 -13.73 -4.92
N ALA A 160 0.87 -14.09 -4.01
CA ALA A 160 -0.07 -15.19 -4.24
C ALA A 160 -0.97 -14.94 -5.45
N VAL A 161 -1.48 -13.71 -5.63
CA VAL A 161 -2.25 -13.33 -6.83
C VAL A 161 -1.41 -13.49 -8.10
N VAL A 162 -0.17 -13.00 -8.11
CA VAL A 162 0.74 -13.08 -9.27
C VAL A 162 1.07 -14.54 -9.61
N ARG A 163 1.21 -15.41 -8.61
CA ARG A 163 1.49 -16.86 -8.77
C ARG A 163 0.27 -17.70 -9.11
N ALA A 164 -0.94 -17.13 -9.08
CA ALA A 164 -2.20 -17.86 -9.17
C ALA A 164 -2.44 -18.86 -8.02
N GLU A 165 -2.03 -18.47 -6.81
CA GLU A 165 -2.13 -19.23 -5.56
C GLU A 165 -3.07 -18.52 -4.55
N ALA A 166 -4.03 -17.73 -5.03
CA ALA A 166 -4.99 -17.01 -4.19
C ALA A 166 -6.10 -17.95 -3.68
N ASP A 167 -5.88 -18.53 -2.50
CA ASP A 167 -6.83 -19.39 -1.79
C ASP A 167 -7.66 -18.63 -0.73
N GLU A 168 -8.49 -19.33 0.04
CA GLU A 168 -9.29 -18.74 1.13
C GLU A 168 -8.43 -18.05 2.20
N THR A 169 -7.19 -18.53 2.42
CA THR A 169 -6.28 -17.90 3.38
C THR A 169 -5.80 -16.55 2.88
N VAL A 170 -5.54 -16.41 1.59
CA VAL A 170 -5.18 -15.15 0.94
C VAL A 170 -6.34 -14.15 1.00
N LEU A 171 -7.57 -14.61 0.77
CA LEU A 171 -8.78 -13.77 0.90
C LEU A 171 -8.97 -13.26 2.33
N SER A 172 -8.77 -14.12 3.34
CA SER A 172 -8.84 -13.72 4.75
C SER A 172 -7.79 -12.67 5.11
N ARG A 173 -6.55 -12.83 4.63
CA ARG A 173 -5.47 -11.85 4.81
C ARG A 173 -5.76 -10.52 4.11
N ALA A 174 -6.28 -10.56 2.88
CA ALA A 174 -6.71 -9.37 2.16
C ALA A 174 -7.79 -8.62 2.95
N SER A 175 -8.78 -9.34 3.49
CA SER A 175 -9.85 -8.77 4.31
C SER A 175 -9.30 -8.10 5.58
N ALA A 176 -8.30 -8.69 6.24
CA ALA A 176 -7.64 -8.10 7.39
C ALA A 176 -6.90 -6.78 7.05
N LEU A 177 -6.48 -6.60 5.80
CA LEU A 177 -5.89 -5.35 5.28
C LEU A 177 -6.96 -4.33 4.84
N GLY A 178 -8.24 -4.61 5.08
CA GLY A 178 -9.36 -3.75 4.71
C GLY A 178 -9.79 -3.88 3.24
N TRP A 179 -9.44 -4.99 2.57
CA TRP A 179 -9.99 -5.32 1.26
C TRP A 179 -11.47 -5.67 1.40
N GLY A 180 -12.35 -4.80 0.90
CA GLY A 180 -13.80 -4.96 0.90
C GLY A 180 -14.42 -5.06 -0.48
N ALA A 181 -13.61 -5.06 -1.55
CA ALA A 181 -14.10 -5.06 -2.92
C ALA A 181 -14.85 -6.36 -3.26
N HIS A 182 -16.11 -6.21 -3.65
CA HIS A 182 -16.97 -7.29 -4.13
C HIS A 182 -16.91 -7.32 -5.64
N GLY A 183 -15.93 -8.08 -6.13
CA GLY A 183 -15.70 -8.31 -7.55
C GLY A 183 -15.03 -7.16 -8.31
N ASP A 184 -14.78 -7.41 -9.59
CA ASP A 184 -14.11 -6.53 -10.55
C ASP A 184 -12.74 -6.04 -10.06
N VAL A 185 -11.74 -6.89 -10.29
CA VAL A 185 -10.35 -6.67 -9.89
C VAL A 185 -9.47 -6.46 -11.12
N ALA A 186 -8.58 -5.48 -11.07
CA ALA A 186 -7.57 -5.25 -12.09
C ALA A 186 -6.18 -5.07 -11.45
N VAL A 187 -5.12 -5.32 -12.21
CA VAL A 187 -3.74 -5.20 -11.73
C VAL A 187 -3.01 -4.17 -12.57
N VAL A 188 -2.45 -3.18 -11.89
CA VAL A 188 -1.64 -2.12 -12.49
C VAL A 188 -0.17 -2.37 -12.13
N LEU A 189 0.71 -2.21 -13.11
CA LEU A 189 2.15 -2.40 -12.97
C LEU A 189 2.89 -1.20 -13.55
N GLY A 190 3.93 -0.75 -12.85
CA GLY A 190 4.85 0.27 -13.33
C GLY A 190 6.13 0.28 -12.50
N ALA A 191 7.07 1.15 -12.84
CA ALA A 191 8.30 1.30 -12.08
C ALA A 191 8.02 1.83 -10.65
N VAL A 192 8.84 1.42 -9.68
CA VAL A 192 8.84 2.03 -8.35
C VAL A 192 9.36 3.47 -8.48
N PRO A 193 8.70 4.48 -7.89
CA PRO A 193 9.18 5.85 -7.92
C PRO A 193 10.51 5.97 -7.17
N PRO A 194 11.52 6.67 -7.71
CA PRO A 194 12.80 6.85 -7.03
C PRO A 194 12.63 7.69 -5.77
N HIS A 195 13.46 7.43 -4.75
CA HIS A 195 13.57 8.24 -3.53
C HIS A 195 12.30 8.37 -2.66
N ARG A 196 11.35 7.42 -2.74
CA ARG A 196 10.25 7.31 -1.77
C ARG A 196 10.37 6.04 -0.94
N ALA A 197 10.06 6.14 0.36
CA ALA A 197 9.96 4.96 1.21
C ALA A 197 8.76 4.10 0.76
N GLU A 198 8.89 2.78 0.84
CA GLU A 198 7.87 1.83 0.35
C GLU A 198 6.50 2.06 1.00
N LEU A 199 6.51 2.29 2.33
CA LEU A 199 5.30 2.53 3.11
C LEU A 199 4.56 3.79 2.66
N ASP A 200 5.28 4.87 2.35
CA ASP A 200 4.70 6.13 1.89
C ASP A 200 4.05 5.96 0.52
N VAL A 201 4.66 5.18 -0.37
CA VAL A 201 4.10 4.86 -1.70
C VAL A 201 2.80 4.08 -1.53
N PHE A 202 2.78 3.04 -0.69
CA PHE A 202 1.62 2.18 -0.51
C PHE A 202 0.45 2.95 0.11
N GLU A 203 0.70 3.79 1.12
CA GLU A 203 -0.34 4.62 1.73
C GLU A 203 -0.90 5.65 0.74
N SER A 204 -0.03 6.29 -0.06
CA SER A 204 -0.43 7.25 -1.09
C SER A 204 -1.31 6.62 -2.18
N VAL A 205 -0.95 5.41 -2.64
CA VAL A 205 -1.74 4.64 -3.59
C VAL A 205 -3.12 4.31 -3.00
N ARG A 206 -3.17 3.76 -1.77
CA ARG A 206 -4.45 3.44 -1.10
C ARG A 206 -5.34 4.65 -0.94
N ARG A 207 -4.78 5.80 -0.55
CA ARG A 207 -5.53 7.05 -0.40
C ARG A 207 -6.16 7.48 -1.74
N SER A 208 -5.40 7.38 -2.82
CA SER A 208 -5.87 7.75 -4.17
C SER A 208 -6.90 6.76 -4.72
N ALA A 209 -6.72 5.46 -4.46
CA ALA A 209 -7.70 4.43 -4.81
C ALA A 209 -9.04 4.65 -4.07
N ARG A 210 -8.99 4.87 -2.75
CA ARG A 210 -10.18 5.14 -1.92
C ARG A 210 -10.92 6.41 -2.33
N ALA A 211 -10.20 7.46 -2.72
CA ALA A 211 -10.82 8.67 -3.26
C ALA A 211 -11.61 8.40 -4.56
N GLY A 212 -11.24 7.35 -5.31
CA GLY A 212 -11.98 6.84 -6.45
C GLY A 212 -12.99 5.74 -6.14
N GLY A 213 -13.24 5.43 -4.86
CA GLY A 213 -14.15 4.36 -4.44
C GLY A 213 -13.62 2.94 -4.64
N MET A 214 -12.29 2.78 -4.75
CA MET A 214 -11.62 1.50 -5.02
C MET A 214 -10.78 1.06 -3.81
N ASP A 215 -10.57 -0.24 -3.70
CA ASP A 215 -9.56 -0.82 -2.81
C ASP A 215 -8.24 -1.01 -3.54
N ALA A 216 -7.13 -1.01 -2.79
CA ALA A 216 -5.80 -1.23 -3.34
C ALA A 216 -4.94 -2.09 -2.41
N LEU A 217 -4.27 -3.09 -3.00
CA LEU A 217 -3.17 -3.84 -2.38
C LEU A 217 -1.91 -3.62 -3.20
N CYS A 218 -0.82 -3.26 -2.54
CA CYS A 218 0.45 -2.88 -3.14
C CYS A 218 1.56 -3.87 -2.78
N ALA A 219 2.45 -4.13 -3.73
CA ALA A 219 3.70 -4.82 -3.46
C ALA A 219 4.81 -4.32 -4.39
N ILE A 220 6.05 -4.43 -3.93
CA ILE A 220 7.23 -4.18 -4.76
C ILE A 220 7.83 -5.53 -5.17
N GLN A 221 8.01 -5.75 -6.47
CA GLN A 221 8.62 -6.95 -7.04
C GLN A 221 9.81 -6.59 -7.92
N GLY A 222 10.99 -6.47 -7.28
CA GLY A 222 12.20 -5.96 -7.91
C GLY A 222 12.11 -4.44 -8.05
N ASP A 223 12.14 -3.95 -9.27
CA ASP A 223 12.02 -2.53 -9.65
C ASP A 223 10.58 -2.12 -10.00
N ARG A 224 9.59 -3.00 -9.77
CA ARG A 224 8.20 -2.79 -10.16
C ARG A 224 7.29 -2.64 -8.95
N LEU A 225 6.44 -1.62 -9.00
CA LEU A 225 5.27 -1.50 -8.15
C LEU A 225 4.11 -2.27 -8.79
N VAL A 226 3.54 -3.20 -8.04
CA VAL A 226 2.35 -3.98 -8.40
C VAL A 226 1.19 -3.49 -7.54
N VAL A 227 0.12 -3.05 -8.18
CA VAL A 227 -1.10 -2.59 -7.49
C VAL A 227 -2.27 -3.44 -7.95
N VAL A 228 -2.87 -4.19 -7.03
CA VAL A 228 -4.13 -4.89 -7.23
C VAL A 228 -5.25 -3.95 -6.80
N LEU A 229 -6.12 -3.58 -7.72
CA LEU A 229 -7.25 -2.69 -7.52
C LEU A 229 -8.56 -3.48 -7.47
N GLY A 230 -9.41 -3.20 -6.49
CA GLY A 230 -10.74 -3.79 -6.36
C GLY A 230 -11.85 -2.76 -6.56
N GLY A 231 -13.00 -3.19 -7.08
CA GLY A 231 -14.11 -2.30 -7.42
C GLY A 231 -13.88 -1.53 -8.72
N VAL A 232 -13.22 -2.16 -9.70
CA VAL A 232 -12.77 -1.53 -10.94
C VAL A 232 -13.73 -1.80 -12.09
N SER A 233 -14.61 -0.84 -12.38
CA SER A 233 -15.49 -0.94 -13.56
C SER A 233 -14.75 -0.74 -14.89
N ASP A 234 -13.78 0.17 -14.92
CA ASP A 234 -12.94 0.44 -16.09
C ASP A 234 -11.46 0.55 -15.65
N PRO A 235 -10.58 -0.33 -16.16
CA PRO A 235 -9.20 -0.41 -15.73
C PRO A 235 -8.36 0.81 -16.12
N LEU A 236 -8.64 1.47 -17.25
CA LEU A 236 -7.82 2.58 -17.73
C LEU A 236 -8.01 3.86 -16.89
N PRO A 237 -9.23 4.35 -16.62
CA PRO A 237 -9.46 5.44 -15.70
C PRO A 237 -8.98 5.13 -14.28
N ALA A 238 -9.15 3.89 -13.82
CA ALA A 238 -8.66 3.46 -12.52
C ALA A 238 -7.12 3.56 -12.42
N ALA A 239 -6.40 3.04 -13.40
CA ALA A 239 -4.94 3.17 -13.47
C ALA A 239 -4.47 4.63 -13.66
N THR A 240 -5.24 5.44 -14.40
CA THR A 240 -4.93 6.86 -14.64
C THR A 240 -4.87 7.65 -13.32
N ARG A 241 -5.76 7.36 -12.37
CA ARG A 241 -5.77 7.99 -11.03
C ARG A 241 -4.52 7.68 -10.21
N LEU A 242 -3.78 6.64 -10.58
CA LEU A 242 -2.60 6.20 -9.84
C LEU A 242 -1.27 6.61 -10.48
N LEU A 243 -1.28 7.29 -11.63
CA LEU A 243 -0.09 7.57 -12.43
C LEU A 243 1.02 8.30 -11.66
N ASP A 244 0.66 9.18 -10.74
CA ASP A 244 1.60 9.98 -9.94
C ASP A 244 2.35 9.17 -8.87
N HIS A 245 1.94 7.91 -8.64
CA HIS A 245 2.59 7.00 -7.69
C HIS A 245 3.58 6.04 -8.36
N PHE A 246 3.61 5.99 -9.69
CA PHE A 246 4.56 5.18 -10.44
C PHE A 246 5.75 6.02 -10.89
N GLY A 247 6.92 5.40 -10.93
CA GLY A 247 8.12 5.98 -11.52
C GLY A 247 8.03 6.18 -13.03
N ASP A 248 9.14 6.63 -13.61
CA ASP A 248 9.27 6.82 -15.05
C ASP A 248 9.14 5.50 -15.81
N GLY A 249 8.66 5.58 -17.04
CA GLY A 249 8.44 4.43 -17.92
C GLY A 249 6.97 4.00 -18.01
N PRO A 250 6.73 2.81 -18.60
CA PRO A 250 5.39 2.35 -18.91
C PRO A 250 4.60 2.00 -17.64
N VAL A 251 3.34 2.44 -17.59
CA VAL A 251 2.36 1.97 -16.62
C VAL A 251 1.32 1.16 -17.37
N VAL A 252 1.17 -0.09 -16.97
CA VAL A 252 0.37 -1.08 -17.68
C VAL A 252 -0.76 -1.58 -16.79
N VAL A 253 -1.96 -1.71 -17.35
CA VAL A 253 -3.10 -2.30 -16.65
C VAL A 253 -3.57 -3.60 -17.30
N GLY A 254 -3.86 -4.60 -16.47
CA GLY A 254 -4.43 -5.87 -16.87
C GLY A 254 -5.94 -5.77 -17.17
N PRO A 255 -6.54 -6.82 -17.78
CA PRO A 255 -7.99 -6.92 -17.89
C PRO A 255 -8.66 -6.96 -16.52
N VAL A 256 -9.92 -6.52 -16.45
CA VAL A 256 -10.76 -6.73 -15.26
C VAL A 256 -11.10 -8.21 -15.14
N THR A 257 -11.03 -8.73 -13.92
CA THR A 257 -11.35 -10.11 -13.57
C THR A 257 -12.43 -10.14 -12.48
N ALA A 258 -13.15 -11.25 -12.38
CA ALA A 258 -14.32 -11.36 -11.52
C ALA A 258 -14.06 -11.05 -10.04
N ASP A 259 -12.90 -11.42 -9.49
CA ASP A 259 -12.56 -11.26 -8.08
C ASP A 259 -11.03 -11.38 -7.86
N LEU A 260 -10.61 -11.33 -6.58
CA LEU A 260 -9.21 -11.45 -6.19
C LEU A 260 -8.60 -12.82 -6.50
N ALA A 261 -9.39 -13.90 -6.48
CA ALA A 261 -8.92 -15.25 -6.82
C ALA A 261 -8.61 -15.38 -8.33
N HIS A 262 -9.36 -14.68 -9.17
CA HIS A 262 -9.16 -14.65 -10.63
C HIS A 262 -8.15 -13.58 -11.08
N ALA A 263 -7.71 -12.69 -10.19
CA ALA A 263 -6.81 -11.57 -10.51
C ALA A 263 -5.44 -11.99 -11.07
N SER A 264 -5.06 -13.27 -10.94
CA SER A 264 -3.86 -13.81 -11.59
C SER A 264 -3.86 -13.65 -13.11
N ALA A 265 -5.03 -13.68 -13.76
CA ALA A 265 -5.15 -13.44 -15.20
C ALA A 265 -4.81 -11.99 -15.55
N SER A 266 -5.27 -11.04 -14.73
CA SER A 266 -4.93 -9.62 -14.84
C SER A 266 -3.43 -9.40 -14.61
N ALA A 267 -2.90 -9.92 -13.50
CA ALA A 267 -1.49 -9.80 -13.13
C ALA A 267 -0.56 -10.33 -14.23
N ARG A 268 -0.87 -11.51 -14.77
CA ARG A 268 -0.07 -12.15 -15.84
C ARG A 268 -0.05 -11.32 -17.12
N ALA A 269 -1.22 -10.82 -17.55
CA ALA A 269 -1.33 -10.00 -18.75
C ALA A 269 -0.58 -8.68 -18.59
N ALA A 270 -0.74 -7.99 -17.46
CA ALA A 270 -0.05 -6.75 -17.15
C ALA A 270 1.48 -6.94 -17.03
N LEU A 271 1.93 -8.03 -16.41
CA LEU A 271 3.36 -8.33 -16.27
C LEU A 271 4.02 -8.63 -17.62
N SER A 272 3.35 -9.43 -18.46
CA SER A 272 3.82 -9.70 -19.83
C SER A 272 3.87 -8.42 -20.66
N ALA A 273 2.81 -7.62 -20.61
CA ALA A 273 2.74 -6.33 -21.29
C ALA A 273 3.83 -5.36 -20.82
N HIS A 274 4.06 -5.22 -19.51
CA HIS A 274 5.12 -4.36 -18.97
C HIS A 274 6.51 -4.77 -19.47
N ARG A 275 6.80 -6.08 -19.58
CA ARG A 275 8.07 -6.57 -20.15
C ARG A 275 8.21 -6.26 -21.64
N ALA A 276 7.10 -6.27 -22.37
CA ALA A 276 7.07 -6.07 -23.82
C ALA A 276 6.87 -4.60 -24.23
N ALA A 277 6.57 -3.71 -23.29
CA ALA A 277 6.20 -2.31 -23.54
C ALA A 277 7.26 -1.51 -24.31
N SER A 278 8.54 -1.88 -24.19
CA SER A 278 9.64 -1.27 -24.98
C SER A 278 9.48 -1.44 -26.49
N GLY A 279 8.66 -2.41 -26.95
CA GLY A 279 8.29 -2.57 -28.36
C GLY A 279 7.36 -1.49 -28.90
N TRP A 280 6.75 -0.67 -28.02
CA TRP A 280 5.96 0.50 -28.39
C TRP A 280 6.33 1.71 -27.50
N PRO A 281 7.41 2.44 -27.83
CA PRO A 281 7.88 3.58 -27.04
C PRO A 281 6.82 4.67 -26.83
N ASP A 282 5.98 4.90 -27.84
CA ASP A 282 4.89 5.90 -27.81
C ASP A 282 3.56 5.34 -27.25
N ALA A 283 3.60 4.23 -26.50
CA ALA A 283 2.41 3.68 -25.88
C ALA A 283 1.79 4.70 -24.90
N PRO A 284 0.45 4.79 -24.81
CA PRO A 284 -0.21 5.63 -23.81
C PRO A 284 0.25 5.31 -22.39
N ARG A 285 0.14 6.29 -21.48
CA ARG A 285 0.42 6.10 -20.06
C ARG A 285 -0.83 6.48 -19.24
N PRO A 286 -1.58 5.51 -18.68
CA PRO A 286 -1.35 4.06 -18.72
C PRO A 286 -1.73 3.43 -20.07
N VAL A 287 -1.22 2.23 -20.35
CA VAL A 287 -1.60 1.40 -21.51
C VAL A 287 -2.28 0.11 -21.05
N SER A 288 -3.30 -0.33 -21.79
CA SER A 288 -3.92 -1.63 -21.55
C SER A 288 -3.00 -2.74 -22.04
N SER A 289 -2.89 -3.82 -21.26
CA SER A 289 -2.22 -5.05 -21.68
C SER A 289 -2.83 -5.67 -22.95
N ARG A 290 -4.07 -5.32 -23.30
CA ARG A 290 -4.74 -5.71 -24.56
C ARG A 290 -4.18 -4.96 -25.77
N ASP A 291 -3.72 -3.73 -25.60
CA ASP A 291 -3.19 -2.92 -26.71
C ASP A 291 -1.74 -3.31 -27.07
N LEU A 292 -1.05 -4.00 -26.15
CA LEU A 292 0.30 -4.55 -26.32
C LEU A 292 0.31 -6.01 -26.77
N LEU A 293 -0.80 -6.55 -27.28
CA LEU A 293 -0.86 -7.96 -27.73
C LEU A 293 0.22 -8.32 -28.77
N PRO A 294 0.50 -7.49 -29.79
CA PRO A 294 1.56 -7.79 -30.74
C PRO A 294 2.95 -7.91 -30.08
N GLU A 295 3.30 -6.93 -29.26
CA GLU A 295 4.57 -6.88 -28.53
C GLU A 295 4.71 -8.09 -27.59
N ARG A 296 3.64 -8.44 -26.86
CA ARG A 296 3.61 -9.59 -25.97
C ARG A 296 3.80 -10.91 -26.72
N VAL A 297 3.15 -11.08 -27.87
CA VAL A 297 3.31 -12.27 -28.71
C VAL A 297 4.75 -12.39 -29.22
N LEU A 298 5.33 -11.30 -29.70
CA LEU A 298 6.72 -11.28 -30.19
C LEU A 298 7.71 -11.55 -29.05
N ALA A 299 7.38 -11.16 -27.83
CA ALA A 299 8.13 -11.49 -26.61
C ALA A 299 7.90 -12.94 -26.12
N GLY A 300 7.13 -13.76 -26.85
CA GLY A 300 6.91 -15.17 -26.54
C GLY A 300 5.75 -15.46 -25.57
N ASP A 301 4.86 -14.51 -25.30
CA ASP A 301 3.69 -14.74 -24.43
C ASP A 301 2.69 -15.70 -25.09
N GLY A 302 2.69 -16.95 -24.65
CA GLY A 302 1.75 -17.98 -25.09
C GLY A 302 0.29 -17.66 -24.76
N HIS A 303 0.00 -16.90 -23.70
CA HIS A 303 -1.37 -16.46 -23.39
C HIS A 303 -1.83 -15.37 -24.36
N ALA A 304 -0.98 -14.41 -24.72
CA ALA A 304 -1.30 -13.43 -25.75
C ALA A 304 -1.55 -14.10 -27.12
N ARG A 305 -0.74 -15.11 -27.47
CA ARG A 305 -0.97 -15.91 -28.69
C ARG A 305 -2.33 -16.59 -28.66
N ARG A 306 -2.65 -17.27 -27.54
CA ARG A 306 -3.94 -17.93 -27.35
C ARG A 306 -5.10 -16.94 -27.40
N HIS A 307 -4.95 -15.78 -26.75
CA HIS A 307 -5.94 -14.70 -26.78
C HIS A 307 -6.22 -14.23 -28.21
N LEU A 308 -5.19 -14.00 -29.04
CA LEU A 308 -5.39 -13.61 -30.44
C LEU A 308 -6.08 -14.71 -31.28
N VAL A 309 -5.91 -15.98 -30.93
CA VAL A 309 -6.64 -17.06 -31.60
C VAL A 309 -8.08 -17.09 -31.13
N ASP A 310 -8.28 -17.16 -29.81
CA ASP A 310 -9.57 -17.49 -29.20
C ASP A 310 -10.55 -16.32 -29.22
N GLU A 311 -10.07 -15.09 -29.03
CA GLU A 311 -10.90 -13.89 -28.90
C GLU A 311 -10.97 -13.05 -30.19
N VAL A 312 -10.32 -13.49 -31.26
CA VAL A 312 -10.16 -12.67 -32.48
C VAL A 312 -10.32 -13.52 -33.73
N TYR A 313 -9.43 -14.50 -33.92
CA TYR A 313 -9.47 -15.33 -35.10
C TYR A 313 -10.72 -16.22 -35.14
N LEU A 314 -11.01 -16.96 -34.06
CA LEU A 314 -12.17 -17.85 -33.99
C LEU A 314 -13.51 -17.10 -34.12
N PRO A 315 -13.75 -15.95 -33.44
CA PRO A 315 -14.95 -15.14 -33.66
C PRO A 315 -15.13 -14.67 -35.11
N LEU A 316 -14.03 -14.31 -35.79
CA LEU A 316 -14.08 -13.93 -37.20
C LEU A 316 -14.37 -15.11 -38.14
N MET A 317 -14.01 -16.34 -37.75
CA MET A 317 -14.40 -17.56 -38.48
C MET A 317 -15.91 -17.80 -38.41
N GLY A 318 -16.46 -17.65 -37.20
CA GLY A 318 -17.88 -17.83 -36.84
C GLY A 318 -18.88 -17.18 -37.80
N VAL A 319 -18.47 -16.07 -38.43
CA VAL A 319 -19.27 -15.32 -39.40
C VAL A 319 -19.10 -15.88 -40.82
N ARG A 320 -19.48 -17.17 -40.99
CA ARG A 320 -19.44 -17.91 -42.27
C ARG A 320 -18.09 -17.81 -43.02
N GLY A 321 -16.98 -17.58 -42.31
CA GLY A 321 -15.63 -17.39 -42.89
C GLY A 321 -15.41 -16.13 -43.76
N THR A 322 -16.47 -15.39 -44.13
CA THR A 322 -16.38 -14.27 -45.09
C THR A 322 -15.57 -13.08 -44.57
N LEU A 323 -15.52 -12.88 -43.25
CA LEU A 323 -14.75 -11.80 -42.64
C LEU A 323 -13.24 -12.09 -42.68
N LEU A 324 -12.82 -13.33 -42.43
CA LEU A 324 -11.42 -13.74 -42.56
C LEU A 324 -10.92 -13.61 -43.99
N GLU A 325 -11.71 -14.07 -44.97
CA GLU A 325 -11.38 -13.94 -46.39
C GLU A 325 -11.20 -12.47 -46.77
N THR A 326 -12.14 -11.62 -46.33
CA THR A 326 -12.08 -10.19 -46.61
C THR A 326 -10.86 -9.53 -45.95
N LEU A 327 -10.53 -9.91 -44.72
CA LEU A 327 -9.40 -9.37 -43.98
C LEU A 327 -8.06 -9.83 -44.57
N GLY A 328 -7.98 -11.09 -45.05
CA GLY A 328 -6.82 -11.60 -45.78
C GLY A 328 -6.57 -10.82 -47.07
N ALA A 329 -7.59 -10.68 -47.92
CA ALA A 329 -7.51 -9.93 -49.16
C ALA A 329 -7.28 -8.42 -48.93
N TRP A 330 -7.82 -7.86 -47.84
CA TRP A 330 -7.56 -6.49 -47.42
C TRP A 330 -6.07 -6.23 -47.22
N PHE A 331 -5.39 -7.08 -46.46
CA PHE A 331 -3.97 -6.90 -46.19
C PHE A 331 -3.08 -7.25 -47.39
N GLU A 332 -3.44 -8.27 -48.18
CA GLU A 332 -2.69 -8.65 -49.40
C GLU A 332 -2.73 -7.54 -50.46
N HIS A 333 -3.83 -6.80 -50.55
CA HIS A 333 -4.01 -5.71 -51.50
C HIS A 333 -3.74 -4.32 -50.92
N GLY A 334 -2.81 -4.23 -49.95
CA GLY A 334 -2.28 -2.97 -49.45
C GLY A 334 -3.31 -2.11 -48.71
N SER A 335 -4.32 -2.73 -48.09
CA SER A 335 -5.40 -2.02 -47.39
C SER A 335 -6.17 -1.04 -48.30
N SER A 336 -6.45 -1.47 -49.54
CA SER A 336 -7.20 -0.68 -50.54
C SER A 336 -8.57 -1.27 -50.81
N ILE A 337 -9.62 -0.46 -50.61
CA ILE A 337 -11.01 -0.90 -50.74
C ILE A 337 -11.30 -1.38 -52.17
N GLU A 338 -10.88 -0.61 -53.18
CA GLU A 338 -11.12 -0.93 -54.59
C GLU A 338 -10.37 -2.18 -55.03
N ALA A 339 -9.14 -2.37 -54.56
CA ALA A 339 -8.34 -3.54 -54.90
C ALA A 339 -8.90 -4.81 -54.24
N THR A 340 -9.27 -4.74 -52.95
CA THR A 340 -9.93 -5.84 -52.22
C THR A 340 -11.28 -6.19 -52.82
N ALA A 341 -12.08 -5.20 -53.21
CA ALA A 341 -13.39 -5.42 -53.84
C ALA A 341 -13.25 -6.19 -55.16
N ARG A 342 -12.27 -5.79 -55.99
CA ARG A 342 -11.95 -6.46 -57.26
C ARG A 342 -11.46 -7.90 -57.03
N ALA A 343 -10.58 -8.11 -56.06
CA ALA A 343 -10.02 -9.43 -55.75
C ALA A 343 -11.10 -10.42 -55.26
N LEU A 344 -12.07 -9.94 -54.49
CA LEU A 344 -13.16 -10.74 -53.94
C LEU A 344 -14.41 -10.77 -54.83
N PHE A 345 -14.40 -10.11 -55.98
CA PHE A 345 -15.56 -9.95 -56.88
C PHE A 345 -16.82 -9.43 -56.17
N VAL A 346 -16.66 -8.47 -55.26
CA VAL A 346 -17.76 -7.81 -54.54
C VAL A 346 -17.76 -6.30 -54.77
N HIS A 347 -18.85 -5.63 -54.42
CA HIS A 347 -18.92 -4.18 -54.47
C HIS A 347 -18.05 -3.53 -53.36
N PRO A 348 -17.38 -2.37 -53.59
CA PRO A 348 -16.62 -1.64 -52.57
C PRO A 348 -17.37 -1.39 -51.24
N ASN A 349 -18.68 -1.15 -51.30
CA ASN A 349 -19.52 -1.00 -50.11
C ASN A 349 -19.59 -2.27 -49.26
N THR A 350 -19.56 -3.44 -49.88
CA THR A 350 -19.54 -4.74 -49.17
C THR A 350 -18.23 -4.89 -48.40
N VAL A 351 -17.09 -4.49 -48.99
CA VAL A 351 -15.80 -4.48 -48.28
C VAL A 351 -15.87 -3.55 -47.08
N ARG A 352 -16.32 -2.29 -47.25
CA ARG A 352 -16.49 -1.33 -46.14
C ARG A 352 -17.37 -1.90 -45.03
N TYR A 353 -18.47 -2.53 -45.40
CA TYR A 353 -19.40 -3.15 -44.45
C TYR A 353 -18.72 -4.29 -43.68
N ARG A 354 -18.06 -5.22 -44.36
CA ARG A 354 -17.35 -6.33 -43.70
C ARG A 354 -16.19 -5.85 -42.82
N LEU A 355 -15.45 -4.82 -43.23
CA LEU A 355 -14.39 -4.24 -42.38
C LEU A 355 -14.96 -3.59 -41.11
N ARG A 356 -16.15 -2.96 -41.19
CA ARG A 356 -16.85 -2.49 -39.99
C ARG A 356 -17.28 -3.66 -39.10
N GLN A 357 -17.82 -4.72 -39.69
CA GLN A 357 -18.18 -5.93 -38.93
C GLN A 357 -16.96 -6.56 -38.23
N VAL A 358 -15.77 -6.55 -38.84
CA VAL A 358 -14.53 -6.98 -38.17
C VAL A 358 -14.29 -6.15 -36.91
N THR A 359 -14.48 -4.82 -36.98
CA THR A 359 -14.38 -3.93 -35.81
C THR A 359 -15.44 -4.24 -34.77
N ASP A 360 -16.68 -4.47 -35.18
CA ASP A 360 -17.78 -4.78 -34.27
C ASP A 360 -17.54 -6.10 -33.51
N VAL A 361 -16.96 -7.11 -34.18
CA VAL A 361 -16.68 -8.43 -33.60
C VAL A 361 -15.45 -8.42 -32.70
N THR A 362 -14.37 -7.72 -33.09
CA THR A 362 -13.06 -7.83 -32.41
C THR A 362 -12.73 -6.63 -31.53
N GLY A 363 -13.43 -5.52 -31.69
CA GLY A 363 -13.06 -4.22 -31.13
C GLY A 363 -11.91 -3.52 -31.87
N TRP A 364 -11.33 -4.12 -32.91
CA TRP A 364 -10.20 -3.56 -33.65
C TRP A 364 -10.54 -3.23 -35.10
N SER A 365 -10.08 -2.06 -35.53
CA SER A 365 -10.26 -1.54 -36.88
C SER A 365 -9.12 -1.96 -37.80
N PRO A 366 -9.43 -2.65 -38.91
CA PRO A 366 -8.45 -2.94 -39.97
C PRO A 366 -7.87 -1.70 -40.65
N THR A 367 -8.45 -0.52 -40.42
CA THR A 367 -8.03 0.75 -41.03
C THR A 367 -7.07 1.55 -40.15
N ARG A 368 -6.97 1.23 -38.85
CA ARG A 368 -6.00 1.86 -37.95
C ARG A 368 -4.72 1.03 -37.96
N PRO A 369 -3.54 1.60 -38.28
CA PRO A 369 -2.32 0.81 -38.49
C PRO A 369 -1.94 -0.15 -37.33
N ARG A 370 -2.06 0.31 -36.08
CA ARG A 370 -1.75 -0.49 -34.88
C ARG A 370 -2.69 -1.68 -34.70
N GLU A 371 -3.98 -1.44 -34.87
CA GLU A 371 -5.01 -2.45 -34.74
C GLU A 371 -4.99 -3.42 -35.93
N ALA A 372 -4.71 -2.92 -37.13
CA ALA A 372 -4.45 -3.71 -38.33
C ALA A 372 -3.31 -4.70 -38.12
N PHE A 373 -2.20 -4.28 -37.50
CA PHE A 373 -1.09 -5.18 -37.18
C PHE A 373 -1.51 -6.29 -36.20
N THR A 374 -2.31 -5.95 -35.18
CA THR A 374 -2.88 -6.93 -34.24
C THR A 374 -3.75 -7.96 -34.97
N LEU A 375 -4.60 -7.50 -35.89
CA LEU A 375 -5.46 -8.35 -36.72
C LEU A 375 -4.65 -9.23 -37.69
N GLN A 376 -3.60 -8.71 -38.32
CA GLN A 376 -2.69 -9.50 -39.16
C GLN A 376 -2.03 -10.62 -38.36
N LEU A 377 -1.56 -10.31 -37.16
CA LEU A 377 -0.93 -11.29 -36.28
C LEU A 377 -1.94 -12.36 -35.85
N ALA A 378 -3.18 -11.98 -35.53
CA ALA A 378 -4.26 -12.92 -35.23
C ALA A 378 -4.54 -13.87 -36.41
N LEU A 379 -4.56 -13.37 -37.65
CA LEU A 379 -4.71 -14.21 -38.85
C LEU A 379 -3.58 -15.25 -38.99
N ILE A 380 -2.34 -14.82 -38.81
CA ILE A 380 -1.16 -15.71 -38.91
C ILE A 380 -1.24 -16.79 -37.84
N LEU A 381 -1.46 -16.39 -36.58
CA LEU A 381 -1.53 -17.31 -35.44
C LEU A 381 -2.71 -18.27 -35.55
N GLY A 382 -3.87 -17.78 -36.00
CA GLY A 382 -5.05 -18.59 -36.24
C GLY A 382 -4.80 -19.71 -37.24
N ARG A 383 -4.22 -19.38 -38.41
CA ARG A 383 -3.83 -20.38 -39.41
C ARG A 383 -2.80 -21.38 -38.87
N GLN A 384 -1.81 -20.92 -38.11
CA GLN A 384 -0.82 -21.78 -37.47
C GLN A 384 -1.41 -22.72 -36.40
N SER A 385 -2.49 -22.30 -35.73
CA SER A 385 -3.12 -23.09 -34.67
C SER A 385 -3.80 -24.36 -35.18
N GLY A 386 -4.10 -24.43 -36.49
CA GLY A 386 -4.84 -25.53 -37.10
C GLY A 386 -6.29 -25.67 -36.62
N ARG A 387 -6.77 -24.74 -35.77
CA ARG A 387 -8.16 -24.72 -35.30
C ARG A 387 -9.06 -24.28 -36.45
N THR A 388 -9.95 -25.19 -36.83
CA THR A 388 -11.08 -24.96 -37.76
C THR A 388 -12.36 -25.04 -36.92
N GLU A 389 -13.47 -24.41 -37.31
CA GLU A 389 -14.72 -24.47 -36.53
C GLU A 389 -15.05 -25.91 -36.08
N LEU A 390 -15.48 -26.04 -34.81
CA LEU A 390 -16.01 -27.28 -34.24
C LEU A 390 -17.42 -27.54 -34.76
#